data_AF-A0AAV6PJ73-F1
#
_entry.id   AF-A0AAV6PJ73-F1
#
_cell.length_a   1.000
_cell.length_b   1.000
_cell.length_c   1.000
_cell.angle_alpha   90.00
_cell.angle_beta   90.00
_cell.angle_gamma   90.00
#
_symmetry.space_group_name_H-M   'P 1'
#
loop_
_entity.id
_entity.type
_entity.pdbx_description
1 polymer ?
#
loop_
_entity_poly.entity_id
_entity_poly.type
_entity_poly.pdbx_seq_one_letter_code
_entity_poly.pdbx_strand_id
1 'polypeptide(L)'
;LLSAATFGHSLGPASSDQSTEPRTRVQPDPTAQHASRSSLPAMSHANLNPPEVQRYVVEHIVKNSDSAMHPAQRLRTFSGRSPRTQTESDYDTWRSGVELLLQDPAVSDLQRSRRIFDSLLPPAADVIKHLKPDTPPTVYLQTLDSAYGT
;
A
#
# COMPACT_ATOMS: atom_id res chain seq x y z
N LEU A 1 -41.08 -40.87 -7.26
CA LEU A 1 -41.23 -41.87 -6.18
C LEU A 1 -39.84 -42.32 -5.75
N LEU A 2 -39.50 -42.07 -4.47
CA LEU A 2 -38.50 -42.77 -3.62
C LEU A 2 -37.03 -42.68 -4.09
N SER A 3 -36.16 -41.80 -3.57
CA SER A 3 -35.61 -41.67 -2.20
C SER A 3 -34.88 -42.91 -1.69
N ALA A 4 -33.58 -42.80 -1.42
CA ALA A 4 -32.97 -43.22 -0.14
C ALA A 4 -31.48 -42.87 -0.08
N ALA A 5 -31.13 -42.09 0.94
CA ALA A 5 -29.78 -41.85 1.44
C ALA A 5 -29.23 -43.10 2.14
N THR A 6 -27.90 -43.18 2.29
CA THR A 6 -27.32 -43.83 3.48
C THR A 6 -25.98 -43.20 3.83
N PHE A 7 -25.94 -42.86 5.11
CA PHE A 7 -24.92 -42.20 5.89
C PHE A 7 -24.39 -43.26 6.85
N GLY A 8 -23.07 -43.37 6.99
CA GLY A 8 -22.44 -44.28 7.94
C GLY A 8 -21.61 -43.50 8.96
N HIS A 9 -22.22 -43.22 10.11
CA HIS A 9 -21.54 -42.93 11.38
C HIS A 9 -21.35 -44.24 12.16
N SER A 10 -20.25 -44.39 12.92
CA SER A 10 -20.18 -45.06 14.25
C SER A 10 -18.71 -45.06 14.73
N LEU A 11 -18.28 -44.29 15.74
CA LEU A 11 -18.44 -44.40 17.21
C LEU A 11 -17.61 -45.51 17.90
N GLY A 12 -16.51 -45.07 18.56
CA GLY A 12 -15.96 -45.50 19.87
C GLY A 12 -15.34 -46.90 20.05
N PRO A 13 -14.73 -47.24 21.22
CA PRO A 13 -14.47 -46.43 22.43
C PRO A 13 -13.07 -46.64 23.13
N ALA A 14 -12.80 -45.83 24.17
CA ALA A 14 -12.13 -46.11 25.48
C ALA A 14 -10.71 -46.72 25.54
N SER A 15 -9.83 -46.52 26.53
CA SER A 15 -9.62 -45.65 27.71
C SER A 15 -8.30 -46.13 28.37
N SER A 16 -7.59 -45.24 29.09
CA SER A 16 -6.71 -45.52 30.25
C SER A 16 -5.40 -46.30 29.99
N ASP A 17 -4.22 -46.00 30.56
CA ASP A 17 -3.84 -45.25 31.77
C ASP A 17 -2.32 -44.88 31.65
N GLN A 18 -1.92 -43.66 32.00
CA GLN A 18 -1.06 -43.31 33.16
C GLN A 18 0.46 -43.54 33.03
N SER A 19 1.24 -42.45 33.03
CA SER A 19 2.51 -42.34 33.80
C SER A 19 3.02 -40.89 33.91
N THR A 20 2.49 -40.20 34.92
CA THR A 20 3.18 -39.53 36.06
C THR A 20 4.57 -38.90 35.86
N GLU A 21 4.54 -37.56 35.75
CA GLU A 21 5.27 -36.55 36.57
C GLU A 21 6.76 -36.14 36.35
N PRO A 22 7.11 -34.89 36.77
CA PRO A 22 8.21 -34.09 36.24
C PRO A 22 9.37 -33.90 37.25
N ARG A 23 10.50 -33.30 36.83
CA ARG A 23 11.42 -32.69 37.82
C ARG A 23 12.33 -31.55 37.34
N THR A 24 12.36 -30.55 38.21
CA THR A 24 12.96 -29.21 38.25
C THR A 24 14.43 -29.16 38.73
N ARG A 25 15.25 -28.24 38.14
CA ARG A 25 16.39 -27.43 38.69
C ARG A 25 17.61 -28.21 39.27
N VAL A 26 18.90 -27.84 39.08
CA VAL A 26 19.72 -26.80 39.78
C VAL A 26 21.12 -26.64 39.10
N GLN A 27 21.69 -25.42 39.16
CA GLN A 27 23.05 -24.86 38.82
C GLN A 27 24.19 -25.31 39.81
N PRO A 28 25.51 -24.91 39.82
CA PRO A 28 26.60 -24.51 38.85
C PRO A 28 27.97 -25.32 38.95
N ASP A 29 28.98 -25.01 38.09
CA ASP A 29 30.50 -25.04 38.11
C ASP A 29 31.30 -26.12 38.93
N PRO A 30 32.55 -26.62 38.57
CA PRO A 30 33.68 -25.82 38.08
C PRO A 30 34.76 -26.41 37.14
N THR A 31 35.50 -25.48 36.52
CA THR A 31 36.95 -25.46 36.17
C THR A 31 37.63 -26.76 35.70
N ALA A 32 38.00 -26.81 34.40
CA ALA A 32 39.22 -27.47 33.93
C ALA A 32 39.88 -26.63 32.82
N GLN A 33 40.94 -25.93 33.21
CA GLN A 33 41.89 -25.27 32.31
C GLN A 33 42.78 -26.35 31.67
N HIS A 34 43.07 -26.27 30.37
CA HIS A 34 44.44 -26.31 29.83
C HIS A 34 44.46 -26.14 28.31
N ALA A 35 45.19 -25.10 27.86
CA ALA A 35 45.95 -24.92 26.61
C ALA A 35 45.33 -25.44 25.28
N SER A 36 45.15 -24.64 24.23
CA SER A 36 46.20 -23.87 23.57
C SER A 36 45.62 -22.86 22.60
N ARG A 37 46.24 -21.69 22.57
CA ARG A 37 45.98 -20.54 21.71
C ARG A 37 46.01 -20.89 20.22
N SER A 38 44.99 -20.46 19.49
CA SER A 38 45.17 -19.90 18.16
C SER A 38 44.41 -18.58 18.12
N SER A 39 45.12 -17.51 18.49
CA SER A 39 44.62 -16.14 18.48
C SER A 39 44.60 -15.62 17.05
N LEU A 40 43.42 -15.61 16.42
CA LEU A 40 43.14 -14.63 15.37
C LEU A 40 42.78 -13.32 16.08
N PRO A 41 43.36 -12.17 15.69
CA PRO A 41 42.95 -10.90 16.28
C PRO A 41 41.50 -10.62 15.88
N ALA A 42 40.62 -10.58 16.87
CA ALA A 42 39.28 -10.04 16.74
C ALA A 42 39.41 -8.55 16.41
N MET A 43 39.29 -8.21 15.12
CA MET A 43 39.16 -6.81 14.74
C MET A 43 37.80 -6.32 15.23
N SER A 44 37.85 -5.41 16.19
CA SER A 44 36.70 -4.75 16.77
C SER A 44 35.97 -3.91 15.71
N HIS A 45 34.64 -3.98 15.72
CA HIS A 45 33.69 -3.24 14.86
C HIS A 45 33.80 -1.70 14.93
N ALA A 46 34.81 -1.16 15.60
CA ALA A 46 35.10 0.28 15.66
C ALA A 46 35.97 0.77 14.49
N ASN A 47 36.48 -0.11 13.63
CA ASN A 47 37.38 0.25 12.52
C ASN A 47 36.68 0.28 11.13
N LEU A 48 35.37 0.06 11.05
CA LEU A 48 34.65 0.04 9.75
C LEU A 48 33.92 1.33 9.42
N ASN A 49 33.94 2.34 10.30
CA ASN A 49 33.30 3.61 10.02
C ASN A 49 34.08 4.79 10.62
N PRO A 50 35.23 5.16 10.04
CA PRO A 50 35.84 6.44 10.35
C PRO A 50 34.85 7.57 9.95
N PRO A 51 34.51 8.49 10.88
CA PRO A 51 33.48 9.51 10.68
C PRO A 51 33.81 10.56 9.60
N GLU A 52 34.96 10.46 8.92
CA GLU A 52 35.48 11.50 8.04
C GLU A 52 35.30 11.22 6.53
N VAL A 53 34.68 10.10 6.12
CA VAL A 53 34.37 9.86 4.70
C VAL A 53 32.93 9.39 4.52
N GLN A 54 32.00 10.22 4.98
CA GLN A 54 30.64 10.22 4.46
C GLN A 54 30.71 10.72 3.01
N ARG A 55 30.83 9.77 2.08
CA ARG A 55 30.76 10.05 0.65
C ARG A 55 29.42 10.73 0.41
N TYR A 56 29.46 12.00 0.00
CA TYR A 56 28.28 12.71 -0.46
C TYR A 56 27.62 11.87 -1.55
N VAL A 57 26.47 11.27 -1.26
CA VAL A 57 25.59 10.76 -2.31
C VAL A 57 24.77 11.95 -2.77
N VAL A 58 25.23 12.60 -3.83
CA VAL A 58 24.34 13.49 -4.58
C VAL A 58 23.44 12.57 -5.38
N GLU A 59 22.24 12.33 -4.86
CA GLU A 59 21.17 11.68 -5.60
C GLU A 59 20.73 12.61 -6.75
N HIS A 60 21.39 12.50 -7.90
CA HIS A 60 20.84 13.00 -9.16
C HIS A 60 19.92 11.90 -9.72
N ILE A 61 18.76 11.70 -9.07
CA ILE A 61 17.75 10.78 -9.59
C ILE A 61 17.07 11.49 -10.75
N VAL A 62 17.52 11.22 -11.97
CA VAL A 62 16.66 11.42 -13.15
C VAL A 62 15.61 10.32 -13.10
N LYS A 63 14.59 10.51 -12.26
CA LYS A 63 13.49 9.57 -12.09
C LYS A 63 12.60 9.66 -13.32
N ASN A 64 12.56 8.61 -14.11
CA ASN A 64 11.47 8.40 -15.06
C ASN A 64 10.14 8.55 -14.30
N SER A 65 9.38 9.58 -14.67
CA SER A 65 8.23 10.11 -13.95
C SER A 65 7.00 9.23 -14.15
N ASP A 66 6.82 8.21 -13.30
CA ASP A 66 5.47 7.62 -13.12
C ASP A 66 5.22 7.03 -11.72
N SER A 67 6.26 6.74 -10.93
CA SER A 67 6.10 5.98 -9.67
C SER A 67 6.46 6.74 -8.38
N ALA A 68 6.60 8.07 -8.43
CA ALA A 68 6.84 8.89 -7.24
C ALA A 68 6.13 10.25 -7.27
N MET A 69 4.99 10.35 -7.96
CA MET A 69 4.06 11.42 -7.65
C MET A 69 3.55 11.16 -6.23
N HIS A 70 3.80 12.08 -5.30
CA HIS A 70 3.21 11.98 -3.97
C HIS A 70 1.70 11.74 -4.12
N PRO A 71 1.03 10.97 -3.24
CA PRO A 71 -0.42 10.77 -3.33
C PRO A 71 -1.22 12.08 -3.33
N ALA A 72 -0.62 13.17 -2.86
CA ALA A 72 -1.17 14.53 -2.96
C ALA A 72 -1.15 15.13 -4.39
N GLN A 73 -0.29 14.63 -5.28
CA GLN A 73 -0.17 15.09 -6.67
C GLN A 73 -1.04 14.29 -7.65
N ARG A 74 -1.50 13.10 -7.27
CA ARG A 74 -2.36 12.26 -8.12
C ARG A 74 -3.81 12.39 -7.69
N LEU A 75 -4.69 12.76 -8.62
CA LEU A 75 -6.13 12.74 -8.37
C LEU A 75 -6.60 11.32 -8.04
N ARG A 76 -7.45 11.21 -7.01
CA ARG A 76 -8.15 9.95 -6.71
C ARG A 76 -9.14 9.63 -7.83
N THR A 77 -9.52 8.37 -7.95
CA THR A 77 -10.50 7.96 -8.95
C THR A 77 -11.93 8.22 -8.50
N PHE A 78 -12.78 8.64 -9.43
CA PHE A 78 -14.22 8.90 -9.22
C PHE A 78 -15.04 8.33 -10.39
N SER A 79 -16.09 7.58 -10.07
CA SER A 79 -17.00 6.94 -11.02
C SER A 79 -18.41 7.51 -10.97
N GLY A 80 -18.81 8.14 -9.86
CA GLY A 80 -20.17 8.65 -9.68
C GLY A 80 -21.23 7.57 -9.48
N ARG A 81 -20.85 6.35 -9.07
CA ARG A 81 -21.79 5.24 -8.80
C ARG A 81 -22.39 5.34 -7.40
N SER A 82 -23.67 4.98 -7.29
CA SER A 82 -24.38 4.76 -6.03
C SER A 82 -24.99 3.34 -5.99
N PRO A 83 -24.76 2.53 -4.93
CA PRO A 83 -23.97 2.83 -3.72
C PRO A 83 -22.46 2.85 -3.97
N ARG A 84 -21.74 3.67 -3.20
CA ARG A 84 -20.29 3.89 -3.35
C ARG A 84 -19.48 2.63 -3.03
N THR A 85 -18.44 2.37 -3.82
CA THR A 85 -17.45 1.33 -3.50
C THR A 85 -16.50 1.85 -2.41
N GLN A 86 -16.05 0.99 -1.49
CA GLN A 86 -15.27 1.40 -0.30
C GLN A 86 -13.95 2.12 -0.65
N THR A 87 -13.38 1.85 -1.82
CA THR A 87 -12.05 2.35 -2.23
C THR A 87 -12.09 3.63 -3.04
N GLU A 88 -13.28 4.14 -3.36
CA GLU A 88 -13.47 5.26 -4.28
C GLU A 88 -13.87 6.55 -3.54
N SER A 89 -13.50 7.70 -4.10
CA SER A 89 -13.87 9.00 -3.55
C SER A 89 -15.29 9.39 -3.94
N ASP A 90 -15.99 10.12 -3.07
CA ASP A 90 -17.20 10.85 -3.46
C ASP A 90 -16.87 12.08 -4.32
N TYR A 91 -17.92 12.67 -4.90
CA TYR A 91 -17.80 13.82 -5.79
C TYR A 91 -17.13 15.00 -5.09
N ASP A 92 -17.56 15.35 -3.88
CA ASP A 92 -17.03 16.49 -3.12
C ASP A 92 -15.53 16.34 -2.80
N THR A 93 -15.13 15.15 -2.33
CA THR A 93 -13.72 14.84 -2.05
C THR A 93 -12.87 14.86 -3.33
N TRP A 94 -13.37 14.28 -4.42
CA TRP A 94 -12.67 14.28 -5.70
C TRP A 94 -12.53 15.70 -6.25
N ARG A 95 -13.62 16.48 -6.19
CA ARG A 95 -13.71 17.87 -6.66
C ARG A 95 -12.73 18.78 -5.94
N SER A 96 -12.59 18.63 -4.62
CA SER A 96 -11.56 19.32 -3.81
C SER A 96 -10.14 19.03 -4.31
N GLY A 97 -9.85 17.79 -4.71
CA GLY A 97 -8.58 17.42 -5.33
C GLY A 97 -8.34 18.11 -6.67
N VAL A 98 -9.39 18.28 -7.48
CA VAL A 98 -9.31 19.00 -8.75
C VAL A 98 -9.08 20.51 -8.52
N GLU A 99 -9.66 21.12 -7.48
CA GLU A 99 -9.40 22.53 -7.16
C GLU A 99 -7.94 22.78 -6.83
N LEU A 100 -7.34 21.91 -6.03
CA LEU A 100 -5.92 21.99 -5.72
C LEU A 100 -5.06 21.87 -7.00
N LEU A 101 -5.44 20.98 -7.92
CA LEU A 101 -4.78 20.84 -9.22
C LEU A 101 -4.91 22.10 -10.09
N LEU A 102 -6.05 22.80 -10.02
CA LEU A 102 -6.27 24.05 -10.77
C LEU A 102 -5.46 25.23 -10.21
N GLN A 103 -5.20 25.22 -8.91
CA GLN A 103 -4.39 26.24 -8.24
C GLN A 103 -2.88 26.07 -8.49
N ASP A 104 -2.44 24.89 -8.96
CA ASP A 104 -1.03 24.62 -9.23
C ASP A 104 -0.54 25.35 -10.51
N PRO A 105 0.36 26.35 -10.41
CA PRO A 105 0.88 27.07 -11.57
C PRO A 105 1.87 26.23 -12.39
N ALA A 106 2.41 25.13 -11.85
CA ALA A 106 3.37 24.28 -12.55
C ALA A 106 2.69 23.33 -13.56
N VAL A 107 1.35 23.20 -13.50
CA VAL A 107 0.58 22.30 -14.37
C VAL A 107 -0.17 23.12 -15.41
N SER A 108 0.04 22.85 -16.69
CA SER A 108 -0.70 23.52 -17.76
C SER A 108 -2.15 23.03 -17.87
N ASP A 109 -3.04 23.85 -18.42
CA ASP A 109 -4.47 23.50 -18.58
C ASP A 109 -4.72 22.20 -19.35
N LEU A 110 -3.91 21.92 -20.37
CA LEU A 110 -3.96 20.63 -21.09
C LEU A 110 -3.65 19.45 -20.15
N GLN A 111 -2.65 19.59 -19.28
CA GLN A 111 -2.29 18.56 -18.31
C GLN A 111 -3.37 18.41 -17.22
N ARG A 112 -3.97 19.52 -16.78
CA ARG A 112 -5.09 19.50 -15.84
C ARG A 112 -6.28 18.74 -16.43
N SER A 113 -6.65 19.04 -17.67
CA SER A 113 -7.76 18.42 -18.38
C SER A 113 -7.55 16.90 -18.56
N ARG A 114 -6.32 16.48 -18.93
CA ARG A 114 -5.96 15.06 -19.00
C ARG A 114 -6.06 14.37 -17.66
N ARG A 115 -5.50 14.95 -16.60
CA ARG A 115 -5.57 14.39 -15.24
C ARG A 115 -7.01 14.26 -14.75
N ILE A 116 -7.87 15.23 -15.03
CA ILE A 116 -9.30 15.17 -14.74
C ILE A 116 -9.90 13.96 -15.45
N PHE A 117 -9.74 13.85 -16.78
CA PHE A 117 -10.25 12.74 -17.57
C PHE A 117 -9.76 11.37 -17.08
N ASP A 118 -8.45 11.23 -16.84
CA ASP A 118 -7.80 9.99 -16.42
C ASP A 118 -8.23 9.54 -15.00
N SER A 119 -8.68 10.48 -14.18
CA SER A 119 -9.19 10.19 -12.84
C SER A 119 -10.64 9.70 -12.84
N LEU A 120 -11.35 9.77 -13.97
CA LEU A 120 -12.73 9.34 -14.05
C LEU A 120 -12.86 7.89 -14.49
N LEU A 121 -13.84 7.21 -13.91
CA LEU A 121 -14.29 5.89 -14.31
C LEU A 121 -15.75 5.97 -14.80
N PRO A 122 -16.23 5.01 -15.61
CA PRO A 122 -17.65 4.94 -15.95
C PRO A 122 -18.53 4.76 -14.69
N PRO A 123 -19.70 5.42 -14.59
CA PRO A 123 -20.36 6.28 -15.58
C PRO A 123 -19.87 7.74 -15.66
N ALA A 124 -19.12 8.27 -14.69
CA ALA A 124 -18.69 9.67 -14.72
C ALA A 124 -17.86 10.03 -15.97
N ALA A 125 -16.98 9.13 -16.42
CA ALA A 125 -16.23 9.32 -17.65
C ALA A 125 -17.15 9.47 -18.88
N ASP A 126 -18.30 8.79 -18.89
CA ASP A 126 -19.26 8.86 -19.99
C ASP A 126 -19.98 10.21 -20.07
N VAL A 127 -20.04 10.97 -18.97
CA VAL A 127 -20.62 12.31 -18.94
C VAL A 127 -19.79 13.28 -19.77
N ILE A 128 -18.46 13.16 -19.71
CA ILE A 128 -17.54 14.11 -20.35
C ILE A 128 -16.89 13.58 -21.64
N LYS A 129 -17.14 12.33 -22.05
CA LYS A 129 -16.46 11.69 -23.19
C LYS A 129 -16.64 12.39 -24.54
N HIS A 130 -17.66 13.25 -24.65
CA HIS A 130 -17.94 14.02 -25.87
C HIS A 130 -17.13 15.32 -25.96
N LEU A 131 -16.43 15.70 -24.88
CA LEU A 131 -15.57 16.87 -24.83
C LEU A 131 -14.22 16.57 -25.49
N LYS A 132 -13.64 17.59 -26.14
CA LYS A 132 -12.32 17.48 -26.76
C LYS A 132 -11.23 17.56 -25.68
N PRO A 133 -10.08 16.86 -25.81
CA PRO A 133 -8.98 16.95 -24.84
C PRO A 133 -8.39 18.36 -24.62
N ASP A 134 -8.61 19.27 -25.56
CA ASP A 134 -8.17 20.68 -25.52
C ASP A 134 -9.20 21.60 -24.83
N THR A 135 -10.35 21.04 -24.43
CA THR A 135 -11.37 21.80 -23.70
C THR A 135 -10.78 22.29 -22.36
N PRO A 136 -11.05 23.52 -21.93
CA PRO A 136 -10.56 24.00 -20.65
C PRO A 136 -11.09 23.16 -19.46
N PRO A 137 -10.29 22.96 -18.39
CA PRO A 137 -10.65 22.10 -17.26
C PRO A 137 -11.93 22.54 -16.53
N THR A 138 -12.26 23.83 -16.60
CA THR A 138 -13.50 24.39 -16.02
C THR A 138 -14.77 23.84 -16.67
N VAL A 139 -14.77 23.57 -17.96
CA VAL A 139 -15.96 23.04 -18.68
C VAL A 139 -16.21 21.58 -18.29
N TYR A 140 -15.14 20.80 -18.10
CA TYR A 140 -15.25 19.45 -17.55
C TYR A 140 -15.93 19.47 -16.18
N LEU A 141 -15.50 20.37 -15.29
CA LEU A 141 -16.07 20.53 -13.97
C LEU A 141 -17.53 20.97 -14.01
N GLN A 142 -17.88 21.98 -14.82
CA GLN A 142 -19.28 22.41 -14.97
C GLN A 142 -20.21 21.27 -15.40
N THR A 143 -19.74 20.44 -16.33
CA THR A 143 -20.51 19.29 -16.82
C THR A 143 -20.71 18.26 -15.70
N LEU A 144 -19.67 17.97 -14.92
CA LEU A 144 -19.76 17.05 -13.79
C LEU A 144 -20.57 17.61 -12.62
N ASP A 145 -20.46 18.91 -12.32
CA ASP A 145 -21.24 19.62 -11.30
C ASP A 145 -22.74 19.50 -11.62
N SER A 146 -23.13 19.59 -12.90
CA SER A 146 -24.52 19.41 -13.31
C SER A 146 -25.07 18.00 -13.12
N ALA A 147 -24.20 16.99 -13.09
CA ALA A 147 -24.58 15.58 -12.96
C ALA A 147 -24.47 15.06 -11.52
N TYR A 148 -23.52 15.57 -10.74
CA TYR A 148 -23.13 15.03 -9.44
C TYR A 148 -23.11 16.06 -8.30
N GLY A 149 -23.22 17.36 -8.59
CA GLY A 149 -23.32 18.42 -7.60
C GLY A 149 -24.74 18.49 -7.03
N THR A 150 -25.04 17.63 -6.06
CA THR A 150 -26.33 17.58 -5.35
C THR A 150 -26.22 18.14 -3.94
#